data_AF-A0A5B7TDP7-F1
#
_entry.id   AF-A0A5B7TDP7-F1
#
_cell.length_a   1.000
_cell.length_b   1.000
_cell.length_c   1.000
_cell.angle_alpha   90.00
_cell.angle_beta   90.00
_cell.angle_gamma   90.00
#
_symmetry.space_group_name_H-M   'P 1'
#
loop_
_entity.id
_entity.type
_entity.pdbx_description
1 polymer ?
#
loop_
_entity_poly.entity_id
_entity_poly.type
_entity_poly.pdbx_seq_one_letter_code
_entity_poly.pdbx_strand_id
1 'polypeptide(L)'
;MKRKGYSLIETLIAAMICSFITIYMLDFISYNNIFLYKIEDITNIQENMNIAADFLYENIIKSNDIRIEDNNFFIDGKRVYIKNNILRFDTDSQQIASGITKIQIKKMKDRLYTLTLYFGSYSNTFYVLSRGDFYD
;
A
#
# COMPACT_ATOMS: atom_id res chain seq x y z
N MET A 1 32.81 -44.27 45.11
CA MET A 1 33.65 -43.19 44.53
C MET A 1 32.82 -42.42 43.52
N LYS A 2 32.46 -41.15 43.82
CA LYS A 2 31.65 -40.30 42.93
C LYS A 2 32.50 -39.81 41.76
N ARG A 3 32.11 -40.16 40.54
CA ARG A 3 32.72 -39.72 39.27
C ARG A 3 32.44 -38.21 39.05
N LYS A 4 33.29 -37.33 39.60
CA LYS A 4 33.12 -35.86 39.51
C LYS A 4 33.55 -35.24 38.17
N GLY A 5 34.29 -35.96 37.33
CA GLY A 5 34.78 -35.44 36.04
C GLY A 5 33.75 -35.39 34.90
N TYR A 6 32.75 -36.28 34.91
CA TYR A 6 31.74 -36.36 33.85
C TYR A 6 30.73 -35.20 33.90
N SER A 7 30.43 -34.70 35.10
CA SER A 7 29.47 -33.61 35.32
C SER A 7 29.88 -32.28 34.68
N LEU A 8 31.18 -31.97 34.62
CA LEU A 8 31.67 -30.72 34.00
C LEU A 8 31.57 -30.79 32.46
N ILE A 9 31.91 -31.94 31.88
CA ILE A 9 31.79 -32.17 30.43
C ILE A 9 30.32 -32.12 30.01
N GLU A 10 29.43 -32.79 30.75
CA GLU A 10 27.98 -32.75 30.53
C GLU A 10 27.42 -31.33 30.62
N THR A 11 27.86 -30.54 31.60
CA THR A 11 27.44 -29.14 31.76
C THR A 11 27.90 -28.29 30.58
N LEU A 12 29.12 -28.51 30.08
CA LEU A 12 29.68 -27.77 28.96
C LEU A 12 28.98 -28.12 27.64
N ILE A 13 28.66 -29.40 27.43
CA ILE A 13 27.86 -29.85 26.29
C ILE A 13 26.44 -29.26 26.37
N ALA A 14 25.82 -29.26 27.54
CA ALA A 14 24.49 -28.67 27.73
C ALA A 14 24.50 -27.15 27.45
N ALA A 15 25.51 -26.42 27.95
CA ALA A 15 25.67 -24.99 27.67
C ALA A 15 25.87 -24.71 26.17
N MET A 16 26.63 -25.56 25.48
CA MET A 16 26.86 -25.45 24.03
C MET A 16 25.56 -25.70 23.25
N ILE A 17 24.79 -26.74 23.60
CA ILE A 17 23.49 -27.03 22.99
C ILE A 17 22.51 -25.88 23.24
N CYS A 18 22.41 -25.38 24.47
CA CYS A 18 21.58 -24.22 24.80
C CYS A 18 21.99 -23.00 23.97
N SER A 19 23.29 -22.76 23.78
CA SER A 19 23.78 -21.65 22.96
C SER A 19 23.34 -21.78 21.49
N PHE A 20 23.44 -22.98 20.91
CA PHE A 20 22.95 -23.22 19.54
C PHE A 20 21.44 -23.02 19.42
N ILE A 21 20.66 -23.51 20.39
CA ILE A 21 19.22 -23.31 20.43
C ILE A 21 18.90 -21.82 20.52
N THR A 22 19.59 -21.07 21.38
CA THR A 22 19.39 -19.63 21.53
C THR A 22 19.71 -18.88 20.23
N ILE A 23 20.83 -19.18 19.57
CA ILE A 23 21.19 -18.56 18.28
C ILE A 23 20.08 -18.82 17.24
N TYR A 24 19.66 -20.09 17.10
CA TYR A 24 18.62 -20.44 16.14
C TYR A 24 17.28 -19.76 16.43
N MET A 25 16.91 -19.66 17.71
CA MET A 25 15.70 -18.94 18.13
C MET A 25 15.79 -17.45 17.83
N LEU A 26 16.93 -16.81 18.07
CA LEU A 26 17.14 -15.39 17.74
C LEU A 26 17.06 -15.15 16.23
N ASP A 27 17.69 -16.00 15.42
CA ASP A 27 17.62 -15.93 13.96
C ASP A 27 16.18 -16.10 13.46
N PHE A 28 15.44 -17.06 14.02
CA PHE A 28 14.04 -17.27 13.69
C PHE A 28 13.16 -16.06 14.05
N ILE A 29 13.35 -15.48 15.24
CA ILE A 29 12.61 -14.28 15.66
C ILE A 29 12.94 -13.10 14.73
N SER A 30 14.22 -12.88 14.43
CA SER A 30 14.65 -11.82 13.54
C SER A 30 14.04 -11.96 12.14
N TYR A 31 14.09 -13.17 11.57
CA TYR A 31 13.49 -13.45 10.26
C TYR A 31 11.97 -13.21 10.26
N ASN A 32 11.24 -13.70 11.27
CA ASN A 32 9.80 -13.49 11.38
C ASN A 32 9.44 -12.01 11.53
N ASN A 33 10.18 -11.24 12.33
CA ASN A 33 9.93 -9.81 12.47
C ASN A 33 10.09 -9.08 11.13
N ILE A 34 11.17 -9.36 10.39
CA ILE A 34 11.37 -8.78 9.04
C ILE A 34 10.22 -9.17 8.11
N PHE A 35 9.76 -10.41 8.16
CA PHE A 35 8.64 -10.89 7.37
C PHE A 35 7.33 -10.17 7.73
N LEU A 36 7.03 -10.04 9.02
CA LEU A 36 5.82 -9.37 9.51
C LEU A 36 5.79 -7.89 9.12
N TYR A 37 6.89 -7.15 9.29
CA TYR A 37 6.98 -5.75 8.86
C TYR A 37 6.76 -5.60 7.35
N LYS A 38 7.31 -6.51 6.53
CA LYS A 38 7.06 -6.48 5.09
C LYS A 38 5.59 -6.72 4.74
N ILE A 39 4.90 -7.61 5.45
CA ILE A 39 3.47 -7.83 5.24
C ILE A 39 2.68 -6.58 5.63
N GLU A 40 2.99 -5.99 6.79
CA GLU A 40 2.32 -4.79 7.27
C GLU A 40 2.46 -3.63 6.27
N ASP A 41 3.66 -3.40 5.75
CA ASP A 41 3.91 -2.39 4.72
C ASP A 41 3.09 -2.64 3.45
N ILE A 42 3.06 -3.89 2.95
CA ILE A 42 2.30 -4.24 1.74
C ILE A 42 0.79 -4.06 1.97
N THR A 43 0.28 -4.47 3.13
CA THR A 43 -1.14 -4.28 3.48
C THR A 43 -1.49 -2.81 3.55
N ASN A 44 -0.68 -1.98 4.22
CA ASN A 44 -0.87 -0.53 4.30
C ASN A 44 -0.85 0.13 2.91
N ILE A 45 0.03 -0.32 2.01
CA ILE A 45 0.06 0.14 0.60
C ILE A 45 -1.26 -0.21 -0.09
N GLN A 46 -1.68 -1.47 0.01
CA GLN A 46 -2.88 -1.95 -0.66
C GLN A 46 -4.14 -1.24 -0.16
N GLU A 47 -4.26 -1.03 1.15
CA GLU A 47 -5.39 -0.31 1.77
C GLU A 47 -5.47 1.13 1.27
N ASN A 48 -4.35 1.88 1.30
CA ASN A 48 -4.32 3.26 0.81
C ASN A 48 -4.65 3.34 -0.69
N MET A 49 -4.14 2.39 -1.50
CA MET A 49 -4.46 2.34 -2.93
C MET A 49 -5.93 2.03 -3.18
N ASN A 50 -6.54 1.14 -2.39
CA ASN A 50 -7.97 0.83 -2.49
C ASN A 50 -8.83 2.04 -2.09
N ILE A 51 -8.51 2.71 -0.98
CA ILE A 51 -9.21 3.93 -0.54
C ILE A 51 -9.16 5.01 -1.64
N ALA A 52 -7.98 5.22 -2.22
CA ALA A 52 -7.82 6.15 -3.35
C ALA A 52 -8.63 5.73 -4.58
N ALA A 53 -8.63 4.43 -4.91
CA ALA A 53 -9.35 3.89 -6.05
C ALA A 53 -10.85 4.04 -5.88
N ASP A 54 -11.40 3.63 -4.73
CA ASP A 54 -12.83 3.71 -4.43
C ASP A 54 -13.32 5.15 -4.48
N PHE A 55 -12.59 6.07 -3.85
CA PHE A 55 -12.92 7.49 -3.89
C PHE A 55 -12.95 8.02 -5.33
N LEU A 56 -11.91 7.77 -6.12
CA LEU A 56 -11.84 8.28 -7.50
C LEU A 56 -12.86 7.60 -8.40
N TYR A 57 -13.08 6.30 -8.23
CA TYR A 57 -14.08 5.53 -8.96
C TYR A 57 -15.47 6.11 -8.76
N GLU A 58 -15.87 6.34 -7.51
CA GLU A 58 -17.16 6.94 -7.20
C GLU A 58 -17.34 8.33 -7.80
N ASN A 59 -16.32 9.17 -7.69
CA ASN A 59 -16.37 10.53 -8.23
C ASN A 59 -16.43 10.52 -9.78
N ILE A 60 -15.66 9.67 -10.46
CA ILE A 60 -15.68 9.52 -11.93
C ILE A 60 -17.03 8.98 -12.43
N ILE A 61 -17.66 8.08 -11.67
CA ILE A 61 -18.98 7.54 -12.05
C ILE A 61 -20.05 8.61 -11.95
N LYS A 62 -20.05 9.38 -10.87
CA LYS A 62 -21.06 10.39 -10.56
C LYS A 62 -20.84 11.70 -11.30
N SER A 63 -19.67 11.90 -11.91
CA SER A 63 -19.31 13.15 -12.54
C SER A 63 -19.96 13.35 -13.90
N ASN A 64 -20.33 14.60 -14.15
CA ASN A 64 -20.84 15.07 -15.43
C ASN A 64 -19.71 15.48 -16.36
N ASP A 65 -18.66 16.08 -15.80
CA ASP A 65 -17.52 16.58 -16.56
C ASP A 65 -16.19 16.10 -15.96
N ILE A 66 -15.32 15.60 -16.83
CA ILE A 66 -13.99 15.14 -16.49
C ILE A 66 -13.00 15.83 -17.42
N ARG A 67 -12.15 16.68 -16.85
CA ARG A 67 -11.10 17.42 -17.57
C ARG A 67 -9.71 16.95 -17.14
N ILE A 68 -8.85 16.72 -18.14
CA ILE A 68 -7.46 16.31 -17.97
C ILE A 68 -6.60 17.35 -18.67
N GLU A 69 -5.84 18.12 -17.89
CA GLU A 69 -5.02 19.24 -18.38
C GLU A 69 -3.60 19.11 -17.83
N ASP A 70 -2.62 18.76 -18.67
CA ASP A 70 -1.17 18.84 -18.40
C ASP A 70 -0.76 18.44 -16.96
N ASN A 71 -1.14 17.21 -16.55
CA ASN A 71 -0.94 16.59 -15.23
C ASN A 71 -1.93 16.97 -14.12
N ASN A 72 -2.88 17.86 -14.40
CA ASN A 72 -4.01 18.15 -13.52
C ASN A 72 -5.24 17.39 -13.97
N PHE A 73 -5.97 16.90 -12.98
CA PHE A 73 -7.19 16.15 -13.18
C PHE A 73 -8.31 16.85 -12.43
N PHE A 74 -9.40 17.13 -13.13
CA PHE A 74 -10.56 17.81 -12.59
C PHE A 74 -11.80 16.95 -12.78
N ILE A 75 -12.58 16.80 -11.71
CA ILE A 75 -13.89 16.15 -11.71
C ILE A 75 -14.91 17.23 -11.33
N ASP A 76 -15.85 17.53 -12.21
CA ASP A 76 -16.88 18.56 -12.02
C ASP A 76 -16.29 19.91 -11.56
N GLY A 77 -15.15 20.30 -12.15
CA GLY A 77 -14.43 21.53 -11.82
C GLY A 77 -13.58 21.47 -10.54
N LYS A 78 -13.68 20.39 -9.75
CA LYS A 78 -12.86 20.18 -8.54
C LYS A 78 -11.54 19.53 -8.90
N ARG A 79 -10.45 20.10 -8.39
CA ARG A 79 -9.10 19.59 -8.65
C ARG A 79 -8.81 18.36 -7.79
N VAL A 80 -8.32 17.32 -8.43
CA VAL A 80 -7.69 16.17 -7.77
C VAL A 80 -6.18 16.33 -7.93
N TYR A 81 -5.44 16.28 -6.83
CA TYR A 81 -4.00 16.51 -6.87
C TYR A 81 -3.29 15.76 -5.75
N ILE A 82 -1.97 15.63 -5.92
CA ILE A 82 -1.09 15.01 -4.92
C ILE A 82 -0.24 16.11 -4.30
N LYS A 83 -0.19 16.15 -2.97
CA LYS A 83 0.70 17.04 -2.22
C LYS A 83 1.32 16.25 -1.08
N ASN A 84 2.65 16.23 -1.02
CA ASN A 84 3.43 15.46 -0.03
C ASN A 84 3.03 13.98 0.02
N ASN A 85 2.89 13.34 -1.16
CA ASN A 85 2.40 11.96 -1.31
C ASN A 85 1.02 11.69 -0.73
N ILE A 86 0.18 12.71 -0.56
CA ILE A 86 -1.21 12.56 -0.12
C ILE A 86 -2.11 12.95 -1.27
N LEU A 87 -3.00 12.04 -1.65
CA LEU A 87 -4.09 12.30 -2.59
C LEU A 87 -5.10 13.22 -1.92
N ARG A 88 -5.41 14.31 -2.61
CA ARG A 88 -6.34 15.35 -2.17
C ARG A 88 -7.40 15.62 -3.22
N PHE A 89 -8.57 16.02 -2.75
CA PHE A 89 -9.70 16.42 -3.56
C PHE A 89 -10.19 17.80 -3.13
N ASP A 90 -10.43 18.66 -4.11
CA ASP A 90 -10.96 20.01 -3.95
C ASP A 90 -10.01 21.01 -3.25
N THR A 91 -10.33 22.31 -3.35
CA THR A 91 -9.56 23.38 -2.72
C THR A 91 -9.59 23.32 -1.19
N ASP A 92 -10.61 22.68 -0.61
CA ASP A 92 -10.82 22.55 0.83
C ASP A 92 -9.97 21.45 1.50
N SER A 93 -8.98 20.89 0.77
CA SER A 93 -7.90 20.07 1.33
C SER A 93 -8.33 18.73 1.96
N GLN A 94 -9.42 18.11 1.50
CA GLN A 94 -9.77 16.77 1.97
C GLN A 94 -8.64 15.79 1.63
N GLN A 95 -8.07 15.15 2.66
CA GLN A 95 -7.06 14.11 2.50
C GLN A 95 -7.79 12.78 2.29
N ILE A 96 -7.49 12.10 1.19
CA ILE A 96 -8.17 10.86 0.79
C ILE A 96 -7.32 9.66 1.17
N ALA A 97 -6.09 9.61 0.67
CA ALA A 97 -5.19 8.49 0.87
C ALA A 97 -3.73 8.96 0.89
N SER A 98 -2.92 8.28 1.70
CA SER A 98 -1.49 8.58 1.84
C SER A 98 -0.62 7.65 1.00
N GLY A 99 0.62 8.07 0.72
CA GLY A 99 1.60 7.32 -0.06
C GLY A 99 1.34 7.25 -1.57
N ILE A 100 0.28 7.88 -2.07
CA ILE A 100 0.02 8.00 -3.51
C ILE A 100 1.01 9.01 -4.10
N THR A 101 1.82 8.54 -5.04
CA THR A 101 2.92 9.30 -5.67
C THR A 101 2.52 9.89 -7.02
N LYS A 102 1.67 9.18 -7.77
CA LYS A 102 1.19 9.62 -9.07
C LYS A 102 -0.20 9.04 -9.33
N ILE A 103 -1.02 9.81 -10.04
CA ILE A 103 -2.28 9.35 -10.61
C ILE A 103 -2.21 9.60 -12.10
N GLN A 104 -2.64 8.60 -12.87
CA GLN A 104 -2.76 8.73 -14.32
C GLN A 104 -4.17 8.32 -14.70
N ILE A 105 -4.88 9.23 -15.35
CA ILE A 105 -6.20 8.97 -15.89
C ILE A 105 -6.12 9.14 -17.39
N LYS A 106 -6.57 8.12 -18.12
CA LYS A 106 -6.58 8.12 -19.58
C LYS A 106 -7.99 7.82 -20.05
N LYS A 107 -8.56 8.73 -20.83
CA LYS A 107 -9.80 8.45 -21.56
C LYS A 107 -9.48 7.43 -22.65
N MET A 108 -10.20 6.30 -22.66
CA MET A 108 -10.02 5.25 -23.67
C MET A 108 -10.95 5.49 -24.86
N LYS A 109 -12.23 5.20 -24.68
CA LYS A 109 -13.28 5.33 -25.68
C LYS A 109 -14.57 5.72 -24.98
N ASP A 110 -15.34 6.62 -25.58
CA ASP A 110 -16.61 7.11 -25.04
C ASP A 110 -16.46 7.65 -23.60
N ARG A 111 -17.13 7.01 -22.63
CA ARG A 111 -17.09 7.34 -21.19
C ARG A 111 -16.24 6.36 -20.36
N LEU A 112 -15.41 5.55 -21.02
CA LEU A 112 -14.49 4.62 -20.36
C LEU A 112 -13.14 5.30 -20.08
N TYR A 113 -12.72 5.23 -18.82
CA TYR A 113 -11.46 5.77 -18.33
C TYR A 113 -10.62 4.65 -17.72
N THR A 114 -9.31 4.72 -17.97
CA THR A 114 -8.31 3.95 -17.24
C THR A 114 -7.79 4.82 -16.11
N LEU A 115 -7.87 4.34 -14.87
CA LEU A 115 -7.31 4.98 -13.69
C LEU A 115 -6.12 4.15 -13.20
N THR A 116 -4.92 4.71 -13.26
CA THR A 116 -3.71 4.08 -12.71
C THR A 116 -3.21 4.87 -11.51
N LEU A 117 -3.12 4.21 -10.37
CA LEU A 117 -2.58 4.74 -9.12
C LEU A 117 -1.17 4.21 -8.90
N TYR A 118 -0.27 5.06 -8.43
CA TYR A 118 1.11 4.70 -8.15
C TYR A 118 1.45 4.95 -6.68
N PHE A 119 2.02 3.94 -6.02
CA PHE A 119 2.60 4.02 -4.67
C PHE A 119 4.07 3.60 -4.76
N GLY A 120 4.98 4.58 -4.87
CA GLY A 120 6.39 4.29 -5.11
C GLY A 120 6.59 3.50 -6.40
N SER A 121 7.13 2.27 -6.28
CA SER A 121 7.31 1.34 -7.41
C SER A 121 6.08 0.49 -7.74
N TYR A 122 5.04 0.51 -6.89
CA TYR A 122 3.81 -0.25 -7.09
C TYR A 122 2.82 0.56 -7.90
N SER A 123 2.08 -0.11 -8.79
CA SER A 123 1.00 0.52 -9.55
C SER A 123 -0.19 -0.41 -9.67
N ASN A 124 -1.40 0.14 -9.56
CA ASN A 124 -2.64 -0.60 -9.79
C ASN A 124 -3.50 0.16 -10.80
N THR A 125 -4.10 -0.57 -11.72
CA THR A 125 -4.89 0.01 -12.83
C THR A 125 -6.31 -0.51 -12.79
N PHE A 126 -7.25 0.42 -12.82
CA PHE A 126 -8.68 0.20 -12.77
C PHE A 126 -9.33 0.74 -14.04
N TYR A 127 -10.48 0.16 -14.39
CA TYR A 127 -11.30 0.61 -15.51
C TYR A 127 -12.60 1.17 -14.95
N VAL A 128 -12.94 2.39 -15.35
CA VAL A 128 -14.08 3.13 -14.81
C VAL A 128 -14.95 3.61 -15.95
N LEU A 129 -16.24 3.26 -15.91
CA LEU A 129 -17.23 3.73 -16.86
C LEU A 129 -18.04 4.86 -16.23
N SER A 130 -17.84 6.09 -16.69
CA SER A 130 -18.61 7.25 -16.22
C SER A 130 -20.08 7.14 -16.66
N ARG A 131 -21.00 7.35 -15.73
CA ARG A 131 -22.45 7.36 -15.98
C ARG A 131 -22.91 8.80 -16.22
N GLY A 132 -22.41 9.47 -17.25
CA GLY A 132 -23.05 10.73 -17.66
C GLY A 132 -24.55 10.49 -17.92
N ASP A 133 -25.38 11.49 -17.63
CA ASP A 133 -26.85 11.40 -17.55
C ASP A 133 -27.50 10.35 -18.48
N PHE A 134 -28.17 9.36 -17.86
CA PHE A 134 -29.10 8.41 -18.48
C PHE A 134 -30.55 8.90 -18.37
N TYR A 135 -30.74 10.19 -18.07
CA TYR A 135 -32.04 10.84 -17.95
C TYR A 135 -32.06 12.06 -18.87
N ASP A 136 -32.33 11.81 -20.15
CA ASP A 136 -33.05 12.76 -21.01
C ASP A 136 -34.49 12.26 -21.16
#